data_AF-A0A1F2TSY2-F1
#
_entry.id   AF-A0A1F2TSY2-F1
#
_cell.length_a   1.000
_cell.length_b   1.000
_cell.length_c   1.000
_cell.angle_alpha   90.00
_cell.angle_beta   90.00
_cell.angle_gamma   90.00
#
_symmetry.space_group_name_H-M   'P 1'
#
loop_
_entity.id
_entity.type
_entity.pdbx_description
1 polymer ?
#
loop_
_entity_poly.entity_id
_entity_poly.type
_entity_poly.pdbx_seq_one_letter_code
_entity_poly.pdbx_strand_id
1 'polypeptide(L)'
;MPRTVSAFGGRAGAMLSRTMSFAAIFTGLVFLGAVAGLAALARYAPNELIPPVVLFFLMSFFVAHFAMEGYSDEWERSGRAIPAGQVSLVALRYMILTLVLLVPLALAAPWQKAGLASVTTPTVGAVLLLVYALIVSIAPPAFLVVSVSASSWGELLSAAHWRSRFGGRGGDFFLIYVVFVGALFCVLLAGLPIVGLAGMNSPKAMTLTGAAITVFATGFSISLLGRLCGSFAVVEAAAAVEKAPPTLHPSLARLERAGDAGHAPAAGGTAPDPSATTAAPHPPGPAPRKTALLEAGAKVEELRARHAGDAAALAAALGELDETFLPHPAVRAALVMALVSAGRLQKAVPLAREAIPLCLRSGNVGAAALMCEALHATGDSLGLSKEQMISIGDALKGMKRGAAAVDLYARVLRLDPTDVKAMKGAIAIAQELAQQKDTAAVAVRIYDALVKNCPASPLLDFVKAEREKASRKAEA
;
A
#
# COMPACT_ATOMS: atom_id res chain seq x y z
N MET A 1 4.39 -22.16 -25.05
CA MET A 1 3.82 -21.70 -23.77
C MET A 1 4.71 -20.60 -23.22
N PRO A 2 4.24 -19.34 -23.14
CA PRO A 2 5.04 -18.27 -22.55
C PRO A 2 5.28 -18.57 -21.06
N ARG A 3 6.54 -18.58 -20.64
CA ARG A 3 6.91 -18.70 -19.21
C ARG A 3 6.43 -17.42 -18.52
N THR A 4 5.27 -17.47 -17.88
CA THR A 4 4.83 -16.45 -16.93
C THR A 4 5.70 -16.56 -15.70
N VAL A 5 6.88 -15.95 -15.74
CA VAL A 5 7.67 -15.70 -14.54
C VAL A 5 6.77 -14.88 -13.62
N SER A 6 6.41 -15.43 -12.46
CA SER A 6 5.47 -14.72 -11.60
C SER A 6 6.11 -13.43 -11.12
N ALA A 7 5.37 -12.32 -11.18
CA ALA A 7 5.85 -11.01 -10.73
C ALA A 7 6.30 -11.04 -9.26
N PHE A 8 5.78 -11.98 -8.47
CA PHE A 8 6.18 -12.20 -7.09
C PHE A 8 7.54 -12.88 -6.95
N GLY A 9 7.95 -13.74 -7.89
CA GLY A 9 9.22 -14.48 -7.80
C GLY A 9 10.46 -13.58 -7.68
N GLY A 10 10.52 -12.52 -8.49
CA GLY A 10 11.61 -11.53 -8.38
C GLY A 10 11.60 -10.77 -7.04
N ARG A 11 10.41 -10.45 -6.53
CA ARG A 11 10.25 -9.77 -5.23
C ARG A 11 10.60 -10.68 -4.06
N ALA A 12 10.21 -11.94 -4.09
CA ALA A 12 10.51 -12.92 -3.04
C ALA A 12 12.02 -13.11 -2.87
N GLY A 13 12.76 -13.20 -3.98
CA GLY A 13 14.23 -13.26 -3.97
C GLY A 13 14.87 -11.99 -3.37
N ALA A 14 14.36 -10.81 -3.72
CA ALA A 14 14.82 -9.55 -3.14
C ALA A 14 14.55 -9.48 -1.63
N MET A 15 13.38 -9.93 -1.17
CA MET A 15 13.04 -9.97 0.27
C MET A 15 13.92 -10.95 1.04
N LEU A 16 14.24 -12.11 0.46
CA LEU A 16 15.18 -13.06 1.04
C LEU A 16 16.57 -12.42 1.23
N SER A 17 17.12 -11.80 0.19
CA SER A 17 18.42 -11.13 0.23
C SER A 17 18.44 -10.01 1.30
N ARG A 18 17.40 -9.19 1.38
CA ARG A 18 17.28 -8.12 2.39
C ARG A 18 17.21 -8.65 3.82
N THR A 19 16.60 -9.81 4.00
CA THR A 19 16.43 -10.42 5.32
C THR A 19 17.70 -11.12 5.80
N MET A 20 18.62 -11.46 4.91
CA MET A 20 19.97 -11.93 5.27
C MET A 20 20.91 -10.82 5.79
N SER A 21 20.44 -9.57 5.89
CA SER A 21 21.23 -8.49 6.47
C SER A 21 21.43 -8.65 7.98
N PHE A 22 22.47 -8.00 8.50
CA PHE A 22 22.80 -7.99 9.93
C PHE A 22 21.64 -7.52 10.83
N ALA A 23 20.68 -6.78 10.28
CA ALA A 23 19.47 -6.34 10.99
C ALA A 23 18.60 -7.50 11.52
N ALA A 24 18.65 -8.68 10.90
CA ALA A 24 17.93 -9.86 11.37
C ALA A 24 18.46 -10.36 12.72
N ILE A 25 19.78 -10.24 12.97
CA ILE A 25 20.39 -10.59 14.26
C ILE A 25 19.85 -9.65 15.34
N PHE A 26 19.85 -8.34 15.07
CA PHE A 26 19.34 -7.35 16.02
C PHE A 26 17.86 -7.59 16.34
N THR A 27 17.06 -7.90 15.32
CA THR A 27 15.65 -8.27 15.49
C THR A 27 15.49 -9.49 16.40
N GLY A 28 16.27 -10.55 16.17
CA GLY A 28 16.25 -11.75 17.00
C GLY A 28 16.65 -11.47 18.46
N LEU A 29 17.67 -10.63 18.67
CA LEU A 29 18.11 -10.23 20.01
C LEU A 29 17.05 -9.41 20.75
N VAL A 30 16.47 -8.40 20.08
CA VAL A 30 15.39 -7.58 20.67
C VAL A 30 14.18 -8.45 21.00
N PHE A 31 13.80 -9.34 20.09
CA PHE A 31 12.69 -10.27 20.32
C PHE A 31 12.97 -11.17 21.52
N LEU A 32 14.11 -11.85 21.57
CA LEU A 32 14.45 -12.74 22.69
C LEU A 32 14.63 -11.98 24.01
N GLY A 33 15.16 -10.75 23.98
CA GLY A 33 15.20 -9.87 25.14
C GLY A 33 13.78 -9.58 25.66
N ALA A 34 12.83 -9.30 24.77
CA ALA A 34 11.43 -9.11 25.13
C ALA A 34 10.80 -10.40 25.69
N VAL A 35 11.06 -11.55 25.09
CA VAL A 35 10.59 -12.86 25.59
C VAL A 35 11.18 -13.18 26.96
N ALA A 36 12.48 -12.95 27.17
CA ALA A 36 13.15 -13.19 28.44
C ALA A 36 12.63 -12.24 29.53
N GLY A 37 12.45 -10.96 29.21
CA GLY A 37 11.83 -9.98 30.10
C GLY A 37 10.41 -10.37 30.48
N LEU A 38 9.62 -10.84 29.52
CA LEU A 38 8.27 -11.34 29.76
C LEU A 38 8.27 -12.59 30.63
N ALA A 39 9.17 -13.54 30.40
CA ALA A 39 9.32 -14.75 31.21
C ALA A 39 9.72 -14.42 32.66
N ALA A 40 10.53 -13.37 32.88
CA ALA A 40 10.84 -12.87 34.21
C ALA A 40 9.63 -12.22 34.88
N LEU A 41 8.85 -11.40 34.15
CA LEU A 41 7.62 -10.77 34.63
C LEU A 41 6.50 -11.77 34.89
N ALA A 42 6.45 -12.87 34.12
CA ALA A 42 5.44 -13.92 34.23
C ALA A 42 5.35 -14.53 35.63
N ARG A 43 6.47 -14.55 36.37
CA ARG A 43 6.54 -15.05 37.76
C ARG A 43 5.72 -14.21 38.73
N TYR A 44 5.41 -12.96 38.38
CA TYR A 44 4.63 -12.03 39.18
C TYR A 44 3.21 -11.83 38.65
N ALA A 45 2.84 -12.46 37.53
CA ALA A 45 1.52 -12.32 36.96
C ALA A 45 0.48 -13.05 37.82
N PRO A 46 -0.65 -12.41 38.19
CA PRO A 46 -1.69 -13.06 38.99
C PRO A 46 -2.45 -14.15 38.22
N ASN A 47 -2.27 -14.25 36.90
CA ASN A 47 -2.95 -15.20 36.04
C ASN A 47 -1.94 -15.80 35.03
N GLU A 48 -1.86 -17.12 34.99
CA GLU A 48 -0.97 -17.90 34.12
C GLU A 48 -1.27 -17.70 32.62
N LEU A 49 -2.45 -17.17 32.26
CA LEU A 49 -2.81 -16.86 30.87
C LEU A 49 -2.23 -15.53 30.37
N ILE A 50 -1.82 -14.61 31.26
CA ILE A 50 -1.30 -13.31 30.84
C ILE A 50 0.01 -13.45 30.06
N PRO A 51 1.04 -14.18 30.55
CA PRO A 51 2.30 -14.33 29.83
C PRO A 51 2.16 -14.90 28.41
N PRO A 52 1.45 -16.00 28.14
CA PRO A 52 1.33 -16.53 26.78
C PRO A 52 0.57 -15.57 25.85
N VAL A 53 -0.45 -14.87 26.33
CA VAL A 53 -1.17 -13.86 25.52
C VAL A 53 -0.26 -12.68 25.15
N VAL A 54 0.52 -12.17 26.11
CA VAL A 54 1.48 -11.08 25.84
C VAL A 54 2.59 -11.55 24.91
N LEU A 55 3.09 -12.77 25.08
CA LEU A 55 4.09 -13.36 24.18
C LEU A 55 3.56 -13.47 22.75
N PHE A 56 2.32 -13.92 22.63
CA PHE A 56 1.64 -14.08 21.36
C PHE A 56 1.37 -12.73 20.67
N PHE A 57 1.01 -11.70 21.45
CA PHE A 57 0.89 -10.33 20.96
C PHE A 57 2.26 -9.78 20.50
N LEU A 58 3.33 -9.97 21.28
CA LEU A 58 4.67 -9.53 20.90
C LEU A 58 5.11 -10.19 19.58
N MET A 59 4.95 -11.50 19.46
CA MET A 59 5.26 -12.21 18.22
C MET A 59 4.44 -11.67 17.04
N SER A 60 3.13 -11.47 17.24
CA SER A 60 2.24 -10.87 16.24
C SER A 60 2.67 -9.45 15.86
N PHE A 61 3.15 -8.66 16.83
CA PHE A 61 3.62 -7.29 16.62
C PHE A 61 4.88 -7.24 15.76
N PHE A 62 5.89 -8.04 16.06
CA PHE A 62 7.11 -8.08 15.23
C PHE A 62 6.80 -8.58 13.82
N VAL A 63 6.02 -9.65 13.69
CA VAL A 63 5.63 -10.17 12.37
C VAL A 63 4.84 -9.12 11.57
N ALA A 64 3.89 -8.42 12.20
CA ALA A 64 3.14 -7.33 11.58
C ALA A 64 4.02 -6.13 11.21
N HIS A 65 5.02 -5.78 12.02
CA HIS A 65 5.97 -4.72 11.73
C HIS A 65 6.71 -4.99 10.42
N PHE A 66 7.31 -6.17 10.28
CA PHE A 66 8.00 -6.56 9.06
C PHE A 66 7.06 -6.76 7.87
N ALA A 67 5.81 -7.13 8.13
CA ALA A 67 4.80 -7.19 7.08
C ALA A 67 4.43 -5.80 6.56
N MET A 68 4.32 -4.81 7.44
CA MET A 68 4.11 -3.42 7.02
C MET A 68 5.33 -2.84 6.29
N GLU A 69 6.55 -3.20 6.68
CA GLU A 69 7.77 -2.87 5.91
C GLU A 69 7.72 -3.47 4.50
N GLY A 70 7.40 -4.76 4.37
CA GLY A 70 7.26 -5.41 3.07
C GLY A 70 6.08 -4.89 2.25
N TYR A 71 5.05 -4.35 2.91
CA TYR A 71 3.88 -3.75 2.26
C TYR A 71 4.14 -2.33 1.75
N SER A 72 5.08 -1.61 2.36
CA SER A 72 5.38 -0.24 1.99
C SER A 72 6.72 -0.17 1.26
N ASP A 73 6.73 -0.53 -0.03
CA ASP A 73 7.87 -0.23 -0.94
C ASP A 73 8.26 1.27 -0.89
N GLU A 74 7.31 2.12 -0.48
CA GLU A 74 7.44 3.56 -0.30
C GLU A 74 8.19 3.98 0.98
N TRP A 75 8.22 3.13 2.01
CA TRP A 75 8.95 3.39 3.25
C TRP A 75 10.45 3.50 2.99
N GLU A 76 10.97 2.57 2.19
CA GLU A 76 12.39 2.51 1.84
C GLU A 76 12.84 3.74 1.05
N ARG A 77 11.93 4.36 0.27
CA ARG A 77 12.22 5.60 -0.46
C ARG A 77 12.03 6.86 0.38
N SER A 78 11.13 6.83 1.36
CA SER A 78 10.74 8.02 2.13
C SER A 78 11.44 8.16 3.48
N GLY A 79 11.99 7.07 4.04
CA GLY A 79 12.66 7.06 5.34
C GLY A 79 11.75 7.38 6.53
N ARG A 80 10.42 7.46 6.33
CA ARG A 80 9.47 7.82 7.40
C ARG A 80 9.06 6.60 8.20
N ALA A 81 9.32 6.56 9.51
CA ALA A 81 8.87 5.47 10.37
C ALA A 81 7.37 5.14 10.20
N ILE A 82 7.05 3.84 10.11
CA ILE A 82 5.66 3.37 10.05
C ILE A 82 4.99 3.72 11.39
N PRO A 83 3.83 4.38 11.39
CA PRO A 83 3.14 4.72 12.63
C PRO A 83 2.88 3.47 13.48
N ALA A 84 3.33 3.47 14.73
CA ALA A 84 3.19 2.33 15.64
C ALA A 84 1.71 1.90 15.82
N GLY A 85 0.77 2.84 15.71
CA GLY A 85 -0.66 2.55 15.75
C GLY A 85 -1.14 1.66 14.60
N GLN A 86 -0.60 1.82 13.39
CA GLN A 86 -0.94 0.96 12.25
C GLN A 86 -0.39 -0.45 12.44
N VAL A 87 0.87 -0.56 12.88
CA VAL A 87 1.50 -1.86 13.18
C VAL A 87 0.72 -2.60 14.27
N SER A 88 0.35 -1.89 15.33
CA SER A 88 -0.42 -2.45 16.45
C SER A 88 -1.80 -2.96 16.01
N LEU A 89 -2.47 -2.21 15.13
CA LEU A 89 -3.77 -2.63 14.58
C LEU A 89 -3.66 -3.89 13.73
N VAL A 90 -2.64 -3.97 12.85
CA VAL A 90 -2.38 -5.17 12.04
C VAL A 90 -2.01 -6.37 12.93
N ALA A 91 -1.15 -6.15 13.93
CA ALA A 91 -0.77 -7.15 14.91
C ALA A 91 -1.99 -7.71 15.66
N LEU A 92 -2.90 -6.84 16.11
CA LEU A 92 -4.12 -7.23 16.80
C LEU A 92 -5.04 -8.08 15.91
N ARG A 93 -5.21 -7.68 14.64
CA ARG A 93 -6.00 -8.44 13.65
C ARG A 93 -5.44 -9.83 13.41
N TYR A 94 -4.13 -9.89 13.19
CA TYR A 94 -3.40 -11.14 12.97
C TYR A 94 -3.48 -12.06 14.21
N MET A 95 -3.32 -11.49 15.40
CA MET A 95 -3.43 -12.19 16.67
C MET A 95 -4.82 -12.80 16.84
N ILE A 96 -5.89 -12.03 16.62
CA ILE A 96 -7.27 -12.50 16.76
C ILE A 96 -7.57 -13.64 15.79
N LEU A 97 -7.21 -13.50 14.50
CA LEU A 97 -7.43 -14.58 13.52
C LEU A 97 -6.70 -15.86 13.92
N THR A 98 -5.47 -15.74 14.41
CA THR A 98 -4.69 -16.90 14.82
C THR A 98 -5.23 -17.52 16.11
N LEU A 99 -5.71 -16.71 17.06
CA LEU A 99 -6.38 -17.22 18.26
C LEU A 99 -7.65 -17.98 17.91
N VAL A 100 -8.48 -17.46 16.99
CA VAL A 100 -9.68 -18.17 16.50
C VAL A 100 -9.32 -19.54 15.93
N LEU A 101 -8.19 -19.63 15.22
CA LEU A 101 -7.70 -20.91 14.71
C LEU A 101 -7.23 -21.86 15.83
N LEU A 102 -6.65 -21.34 16.91
CA LEU A 102 -6.13 -22.12 18.04
C LEU A 102 -7.23 -22.55 19.04
N VAL A 103 -8.39 -21.90 19.07
CA VAL A 103 -9.50 -22.23 19.97
C VAL A 103 -9.91 -23.71 19.89
N PRO A 104 -10.12 -24.32 18.70
CA PRO A 104 -10.40 -25.75 18.59
C PRO A 104 -9.35 -26.65 19.27
N LEU A 105 -8.06 -26.30 19.19
CA LEU A 105 -6.99 -27.06 19.85
C LEU A 105 -7.08 -26.95 21.37
N ALA A 106 -7.33 -25.76 21.88
CA ALA A 106 -7.51 -25.53 23.30
C ALA A 106 -8.74 -26.28 23.85
N LEU A 107 -9.85 -26.31 23.10
CA LEU A 107 -11.06 -27.06 23.45
C LEU A 107 -10.88 -28.57 23.34
N ALA A 108 -10.00 -29.05 22.46
CA ALA A 108 -9.68 -30.47 22.30
C ALA A 108 -8.65 -30.99 23.33
N ALA A 109 -7.86 -30.12 23.96
CA ALA A 109 -6.81 -30.52 24.91
C ALA A 109 -7.32 -31.34 26.12
N PRO A 110 -8.48 -31.04 26.75
CA PRO A 110 -9.05 -31.90 27.80
C PRO A 110 -9.42 -33.30 27.29
N TRP A 111 -9.89 -33.38 26.04
CA TRP A 111 -10.26 -34.63 25.38
C TRP A 111 -9.04 -35.48 25.02
N GLN A 112 -7.87 -34.87 24.80
CA GLN A 112 -6.62 -35.63 24.63
C GLN A 112 -6.22 -36.36 25.92
N LYS A 113 -6.39 -35.74 27.09
CA LYS A 113 -6.10 -36.38 28.38
C LYS A 113 -7.05 -37.54 28.69
N ALA A 114 -8.29 -37.49 28.22
CA ALA A 114 -9.31 -38.53 28.45
C ALA A 114 -9.39 -39.58 27.31
N GLY A 115 -9.08 -39.20 26.07
CA GLY A 115 -9.35 -39.96 24.85
C GLY A 115 -8.13 -40.70 24.25
N LEU A 116 -6.90 -40.36 24.64
CA LEU A 116 -5.71 -41.17 24.29
C LEU A 116 -5.80 -42.60 24.84
N ALA A 117 -6.69 -42.85 25.82
CA ALA A 117 -6.97 -44.18 26.35
C ALA A 117 -8.09 -44.95 25.64
N SER A 118 -8.93 -44.30 24.81
CA SER A 118 -10.19 -44.92 24.34
C SER A 118 -10.50 -44.81 22.84
N VAL A 119 -9.72 -44.09 22.03
CA VAL A 119 -9.93 -44.05 20.56
C VAL A 119 -9.24 -45.25 19.90
N THR A 120 -10.00 -46.32 19.71
CA THR A 120 -9.59 -47.60 19.12
C THR A 120 -9.38 -47.59 17.60
N THR A 121 -9.38 -46.43 16.93
CA THR A 121 -8.86 -46.30 15.56
C THR A 121 -7.80 -45.21 15.52
N PRO A 122 -6.52 -45.53 15.79
CA PRO A 122 -5.41 -44.57 15.82
C PRO A 122 -5.25 -43.80 14.50
N THR A 123 -5.80 -44.32 13.39
CA THR A 123 -5.72 -43.74 12.06
C THR A 123 -6.57 -42.46 11.89
N VAL A 124 -7.84 -42.46 12.31
CA VAL A 124 -8.73 -41.30 12.10
C VAL A 124 -8.28 -40.09 12.94
N GLY A 125 -7.92 -40.33 14.20
CA GLY A 125 -7.40 -39.29 15.08
C GLY A 125 -6.08 -38.70 14.57
N ALA A 126 -5.16 -39.56 14.10
CA ALA A 126 -3.89 -39.11 13.52
C ALA A 126 -4.09 -38.29 12.24
N VAL A 127 -5.01 -38.68 11.36
CA VAL A 127 -5.31 -37.94 10.13
C VAL A 127 -5.92 -36.58 10.44
N LEU A 128 -6.88 -36.49 11.37
CA LEU A 128 -7.46 -35.20 11.77
C LEU A 128 -6.43 -34.27 12.41
N LEU A 129 -5.56 -34.81 13.27
CA LEU A 129 -4.47 -34.05 13.89
C LEU A 129 -3.47 -33.56 12.83
N LEU A 130 -3.13 -34.39 11.84
CA LEU A 130 -2.24 -34.02 10.73
C LEU A 130 -2.86 -32.92 9.86
N VAL A 131 -4.14 -33.05 9.49
CA VAL A 131 -4.87 -32.04 8.72
C VAL A 131 -4.93 -30.73 9.51
N TYR A 132 -5.22 -30.79 10.80
CA TYR A 132 -5.25 -29.60 11.65
C TYR A 132 -3.86 -28.95 11.77
N ALA A 133 -2.80 -29.73 11.98
CA ALA A 133 -1.42 -29.22 12.01
C ALA A 133 -1.01 -28.55 10.69
N LEU A 134 -1.45 -29.11 9.56
CA LEU A 134 -1.26 -28.52 8.24
C LEU A 134 -2.00 -27.17 8.13
N ILE A 135 -3.25 -27.09 8.59
CA ILE A 135 -4.01 -25.83 8.63
C ILE A 135 -3.32 -24.82 9.54
N VAL A 136 -2.86 -25.20 10.72
CA VAL A 136 -2.14 -24.31 11.65
C VAL A 136 -0.82 -23.80 11.08
N SER A 137 -0.19 -24.57 10.18
CA SER A 137 1.05 -24.15 9.52
C SER A 137 0.78 -23.27 8.29
N ILE A 138 -0.33 -23.48 7.58
CA ILE A 138 -0.69 -22.71 6.37
C ILE A 138 -1.46 -21.43 6.71
N ALA A 139 -2.34 -21.43 7.69
CA ALA A 139 -3.21 -20.28 7.96
C ALA A 139 -2.46 -19.00 8.39
N PRO A 140 -1.37 -19.02 9.18
CA PRO A 140 -0.78 -17.79 9.69
C PRO A 140 -0.26 -16.84 8.59
N PRO A 141 0.49 -17.30 7.56
CA PRO A 141 0.85 -16.43 6.44
C PRO A 141 -0.37 -15.84 5.71
N ALA A 142 -1.44 -16.63 5.51
CA ALA A 142 -2.69 -16.12 4.90
C ALA A 142 -3.35 -15.05 5.76
N PHE A 143 -3.46 -15.28 7.07
CA PHE A 143 -4.01 -14.31 8.03
C PHE A 143 -3.20 -13.03 8.07
N LEU A 144 -1.87 -13.12 7.98
CA LEU A 144 -1.00 -11.96 7.95
C LEU A 144 -1.21 -11.13 6.67
N VAL A 145 -1.24 -11.77 5.50
CA VAL A 145 -1.54 -11.12 4.20
C VAL A 145 -2.86 -10.36 4.29
N VAL A 146 -3.91 -11.02 4.77
CA VAL A 146 -5.24 -10.40 4.90
C VAL A 146 -5.22 -9.24 5.91
N SER A 147 -4.59 -9.44 7.07
CA SER A 147 -4.56 -8.44 8.16
C SER A 147 -3.87 -7.13 7.76
N VAL A 148 -2.77 -7.22 7.01
CA VAL A 148 -2.02 -6.07 6.49
C VAL A 148 -2.84 -5.30 5.46
N SER A 149 -3.63 -6.03 4.68
CA SER A 149 -4.28 -5.50 3.48
C SER A 149 -5.71 -5.00 3.72
N ALA A 150 -6.30 -5.33 4.88
CA ALA A 150 -7.64 -4.92 5.27
C ALA A 150 -7.64 -3.47 5.79
N SER A 151 -8.63 -2.68 5.39
CA SER A 151 -8.87 -1.34 5.92
C SER A 151 -9.65 -1.39 7.23
N SER A 152 -10.54 -2.37 7.39
CA SER A 152 -11.50 -2.50 8.49
C SER A 152 -11.63 -3.95 9.01
N TRP A 153 -12.30 -4.12 10.15
CA TRP A 153 -12.62 -5.44 10.71
C TRP A 153 -13.63 -6.23 9.87
N GLY A 154 -14.55 -5.55 9.18
CA GLY A 154 -15.51 -6.20 8.30
C GLY A 154 -14.85 -6.86 7.08
N GLU A 155 -13.82 -6.20 6.53
CA GLU A 155 -13.06 -6.74 5.40
C GLU A 155 -12.30 -8.03 5.74
N LEU A 156 -11.80 -8.15 6.98
CA LEU A 156 -11.10 -9.35 7.46
C LEU A 156 -11.92 -10.63 7.35
N LEU A 157 -13.24 -10.52 7.54
CA LEU A 157 -14.18 -11.65 7.48
C LEU A 157 -14.87 -11.76 6.10
N SER A 158 -14.63 -10.80 5.21
CA SER A 158 -15.28 -10.77 3.90
C SER A 158 -14.69 -11.82 2.97
N ALA A 159 -15.52 -12.77 2.54
CA ALA A 159 -15.13 -13.76 1.53
C ALA A 159 -14.66 -13.10 0.22
N ALA A 160 -15.19 -11.92 -0.12
CA ALA A 160 -14.77 -11.16 -1.30
C ALA A 160 -13.32 -10.68 -1.17
N HIS A 161 -12.94 -10.18 0.00
CA HIS A 161 -11.57 -9.75 0.28
C HIS A 161 -10.60 -10.93 0.20
N TRP A 162 -10.93 -12.06 0.82
CA TRP A 162 -10.13 -13.29 0.72
C TRP A 162 -9.97 -13.79 -0.71
N ARG A 163 -11.07 -13.82 -1.48
CA ARG A 163 -11.03 -14.22 -2.89
C ARG A 163 -10.24 -13.25 -3.75
N SER A 164 -10.27 -11.95 -3.48
CA SER A 164 -9.44 -10.99 -4.23
C SER A 164 -7.96 -11.25 -3.95
N ARG A 165 -7.60 -11.44 -2.67
CA ARG A 165 -6.20 -11.64 -2.25
C ARG A 165 -5.56 -12.91 -2.81
N PHE A 166 -6.32 -14.01 -2.86
CA PHE A 166 -5.77 -15.34 -3.23
C PHE A 166 -6.28 -15.87 -4.57
N GLY A 167 -7.29 -15.26 -5.18
CA GLY A 167 -7.91 -15.72 -6.43
C GLY A 167 -6.91 -15.78 -7.58
N GLY A 168 -6.66 -16.98 -8.09
CA GLY A 168 -5.69 -17.20 -9.17
C GLY A 168 -4.21 -17.06 -8.78
N ARG A 169 -3.90 -16.87 -7.49
CA ARG A 169 -2.54 -16.63 -6.97
C ARG A 169 -2.00 -17.76 -6.09
N GLY A 170 -2.59 -18.95 -6.16
CA GLY A 170 -2.14 -20.10 -5.37
C GLY A 170 -0.65 -20.43 -5.54
N GLY A 171 -0.12 -20.28 -6.75
CA GLY A 171 1.32 -20.49 -7.03
C GLY A 171 2.23 -19.46 -6.35
N ASP A 172 1.86 -18.17 -6.37
CA ASP A 172 2.60 -17.12 -5.67
C ASP A 172 2.53 -17.29 -4.15
N PHE A 173 1.37 -17.71 -3.64
CA PHE A 173 1.20 -17.97 -2.22
C PHE A 173 2.03 -19.18 -1.78
N PHE A 174 2.05 -20.26 -2.56
CA PHE A 174 2.92 -21.41 -2.32
C PHE A 174 4.40 -21.02 -2.32
N LEU A 175 4.80 -20.06 -3.16
CA LEU A 175 6.17 -19.56 -3.20
C LEU A 175 6.59 -18.91 -1.87
N ILE A 176 5.68 -18.27 -1.13
CA ILE A 176 5.97 -17.75 0.23
C ILE A 176 6.49 -18.88 1.11
N TYR A 177 5.82 -20.04 1.13
CA TYR A 177 6.22 -21.18 1.95
C TYR A 177 7.52 -21.80 1.48
N VAL A 178 7.69 -22.01 0.17
CA VAL A 178 8.91 -22.60 -0.37
C VAL A 178 10.11 -21.74 0.00
N VAL A 179 10.01 -20.43 -0.17
CA VAL A 179 11.09 -19.49 0.17
C VAL A 179 11.30 -19.45 1.69
N PHE A 180 10.22 -19.33 2.48
CA PHE A 180 10.31 -19.24 3.93
C PHE A 180 10.90 -20.50 4.57
N VAL A 181 10.31 -21.67 4.30
CA VAL A 181 10.75 -22.97 4.85
C VAL A 181 12.11 -23.34 4.30
N GLY A 182 12.33 -23.16 2.98
CA GLY A 182 13.62 -23.46 2.36
C GLY A 182 14.74 -22.61 2.94
N ALA A 183 14.53 -21.30 3.11
CA ALA A 183 15.53 -20.43 3.70
C ALA A 183 15.81 -20.76 5.18
N LEU A 184 14.77 -21.03 5.97
CA LEU A 184 14.93 -21.42 7.37
C LEU A 184 15.69 -22.75 7.49
N PHE A 185 15.37 -23.73 6.65
CA PHE A 185 16.07 -25.01 6.57
C PHE A 185 17.56 -24.82 6.21
N CYS A 186 17.87 -23.96 5.24
CA CYS A 186 19.25 -23.63 4.89
C CYS A 186 20.00 -22.99 6.05
N VAL A 187 19.39 -22.06 6.80
CA VAL A 187 19.99 -21.44 7.98
C VAL A 187 20.32 -22.48 9.05
N LEU A 188 19.39 -23.40 9.33
CA LEU A 188 19.58 -24.45 10.32
C LEU A 188 20.66 -25.45 9.89
N LEU A 189 20.63 -25.92 8.63
CA LEU A 189 21.63 -26.84 8.11
C LEU A 189 23.03 -26.21 8.10
N ALA A 190 23.15 -24.95 7.69
CA ALA A 190 24.43 -24.23 7.71
C ALA A 190 24.93 -23.98 9.14
N GLY A 191 24.02 -23.88 10.11
CA GLY A 191 24.35 -23.72 11.52
C GLY A 191 24.92 -24.98 12.17
N LEU A 192 24.45 -26.18 11.81
CA LEU A 192 24.89 -27.46 12.39
C LEU A 192 26.42 -27.66 12.41
N PRO A 193 27.18 -27.51 11.30
CA PRO A 193 28.62 -27.67 11.33
C PRO A 193 29.31 -26.62 12.21
N ILE A 194 28.77 -25.40 12.28
CA ILE A 194 29.31 -24.32 13.12
C ILE A 194 29.15 -24.68 14.62
N VAL A 195 27.98 -25.21 15.01
CA VAL A 195 27.76 -25.72 16.38
C VAL A 195 28.68 -26.90 16.68
N GLY A 196 28.82 -27.84 15.74
CA GLY A 196 29.70 -29.00 15.89
C GLY A 196 31.15 -28.61 16.11
N LEU A 197 31.68 -27.70 15.29
CA LEU A 197 33.05 -27.16 15.43
C LEU A 197 33.23 -26.42 16.76
N ALA A 198 32.24 -25.63 17.20
CA ALA A 198 32.30 -24.98 18.51
C ALA A 198 32.34 -26.00 19.66
N GLY A 199 31.60 -27.12 19.54
CA GLY A 199 31.59 -28.19 20.53
C GLY A 199 32.87 -28.99 20.65
N MET A 200 33.68 -29.05 19.57
CA MET A 200 35.02 -29.66 19.65
C MET A 200 35.96 -28.90 20.60
N ASN A 201 35.77 -27.58 20.77
CA ASN A 201 36.59 -26.76 21.66
C ASN A 201 36.10 -26.80 23.11
N SER A 202 34.80 -26.65 23.34
CA SER A 202 34.20 -26.81 24.67
C SER A 202 32.68 -26.99 24.62
N PRO A 203 32.07 -27.70 25.59
CA PRO A 203 30.61 -27.80 25.70
C PRO A 203 29.92 -26.44 25.85
N LYS A 204 30.59 -25.47 26.50
CA LYS A 204 30.07 -24.09 26.67
C LYS A 204 30.04 -23.33 25.34
N ALA A 205 31.04 -23.52 24.48
CA ALA A 205 31.04 -22.92 23.15
C ALA A 205 29.92 -23.51 22.28
N MET A 206 29.69 -24.83 22.35
CA MET A 206 28.57 -25.48 21.66
C MET A 206 27.22 -24.85 22.03
N THR A 207 26.94 -24.69 23.34
CA THR A 207 25.66 -24.15 23.81
C THR A 207 25.50 -22.68 23.44
N LEU A 208 26.55 -21.87 23.56
CA LEU A 208 26.52 -20.44 23.20
C LEU A 208 26.29 -20.27 21.69
N THR A 209 27.01 -21.01 20.86
CA THR A 209 26.87 -20.97 19.39
C THR A 209 25.51 -21.50 18.94
N GLY A 210 25.01 -22.57 19.55
CA GLY A 210 23.66 -23.09 19.28
C GLY A 210 22.57 -22.10 19.66
N ALA A 211 22.72 -21.41 20.80
CA ALA A 211 21.81 -20.34 21.20
C ALA A 211 21.85 -19.17 20.19
N ALA A 212 23.05 -18.73 19.77
CA ALA A 212 23.21 -17.66 18.79
C ALA A 212 22.56 -17.99 17.42
N ILE A 213 22.71 -19.23 16.94
CA ILE A 213 22.04 -19.67 15.69
C ILE A 213 20.52 -19.70 15.87
N THR A 214 20.03 -20.12 17.04
CA THR A 214 18.59 -20.11 17.33
C THR A 214 18.03 -18.68 17.37
N VAL A 215 18.76 -17.74 17.97
CA VAL A 215 18.44 -16.30 17.98
C VAL A 215 18.33 -15.78 16.55
N PHE A 216 19.35 -16.07 15.73
CA PHE A 216 19.38 -15.64 14.33
C PHE A 216 18.24 -16.25 13.53
N ALA A 217 18.03 -17.57 13.61
CA ALA A 217 16.95 -18.25 12.90
C ALA A 217 15.57 -17.72 13.27
N THR A 218 15.36 -17.37 14.55
CA THR A 218 14.09 -16.79 15.03
C THR A 218 13.88 -15.38 14.46
N GLY A 219 14.87 -14.50 14.56
CA GLY A 219 14.80 -13.14 14.00
C GLY A 219 14.64 -13.15 12.48
N PHE A 220 15.40 -14.01 11.80
CA PHE A 220 15.30 -14.26 10.36
C PHE A 220 13.90 -14.74 9.96
N SER A 221 13.35 -15.72 10.69
CA SER A 221 12.01 -16.26 10.43
C SER A 221 10.94 -15.19 10.53
N ILE A 222 10.92 -14.43 11.64
CA ILE A 222 9.95 -13.36 11.88
C ILE A 222 10.03 -12.28 10.79
N SER A 223 11.25 -11.85 10.47
CA SER A 223 11.48 -10.81 9.46
C SER A 223 11.10 -11.27 8.06
N LEU A 224 11.51 -12.48 7.67
CA LEU A 224 11.29 -13.01 6.33
C LEU A 224 9.81 -13.26 6.08
N LEU A 225 9.13 -13.91 7.05
CA LEU A 225 7.71 -14.20 6.94
C LEU A 225 6.90 -12.91 6.81
N GLY A 226 7.18 -11.92 7.66
CA GLY A 226 6.55 -10.62 7.60
C GLY A 226 6.69 -10.00 6.21
N ARG A 227 7.94 -9.80 5.76
CA ARG A 227 8.23 -9.14 4.48
C ARG A 227 7.65 -9.86 3.26
N LEU A 228 7.68 -11.20 3.24
CA LEU A 228 7.07 -11.98 2.17
C LEU A 228 5.55 -11.78 2.12
N CYS A 229 4.86 -11.81 3.26
CA CYS A 229 3.42 -11.60 3.32
C CYS A 229 3.02 -10.16 2.96
N GLY A 230 3.77 -9.17 3.46
CA GLY A 230 3.59 -7.77 3.12
C GLY A 230 3.72 -7.51 1.62
N SER A 231 4.82 -7.98 1.03
CA SER A 231 5.08 -7.78 -0.41
C SER A 231 4.07 -8.52 -1.30
N PHE A 232 3.57 -9.68 -0.86
CA PHE A 232 2.51 -10.40 -1.57
C PHE A 232 1.21 -9.60 -1.64
N ALA A 233 0.85 -8.89 -0.56
CA ALA A 233 -0.34 -8.05 -0.49
C ALA A 233 -0.26 -6.81 -1.42
N VAL A 234 0.94 -6.29 -1.68
CA VAL A 234 1.16 -5.11 -2.57
C VAL A 234 1.00 -5.43 -4.03
N VAL A 235 1.49 -6.59 -4.49
CA VAL A 235 1.54 -6.94 -5.92
C VAL A 235 0.15 -6.88 -6.55
N GLU A 236 -0.90 -7.23 -5.81
CA GLU A 236 -2.29 -7.12 -6.28
C GLU A 236 -2.77 -5.68 -6.39
N ALA A 237 -2.45 -4.84 -5.39
CA ALA A 237 -2.80 -3.42 -5.44
C ALA A 237 -2.17 -2.76 -6.69
N ALA A 238 -0.93 -3.14 -7.03
CA ALA A 238 -0.27 -2.69 -8.24
C ALA A 238 -0.89 -3.29 -9.52
N ALA A 239 -1.22 -4.58 -9.54
CA ALA A 239 -1.81 -5.25 -10.70
C ALA A 239 -3.24 -4.79 -11.01
N ALA A 240 -4.02 -4.43 -9.99
CA ALA A 240 -5.34 -3.83 -10.15
C ALA A 240 -5.26 -2.45 -10.83
N VAL A 241 -4.21 -1.68 -10.54
CA VAL A 241 -3.93 -0.38 -11.18
C VAL A 241 -3.46 -0.57 -12.63
N GLU A 242 -2.63 -1.58 -12.90
CA GLU A 242 -2.05 -1.84 -14.22
C GLU A 242 -3.06 -2.39 -15.24
N LYS A 243 -4.07 -3.16 -14.81
CA LYS A 243 -5.13 -3.67 -15.68
C LYS A 243 -6.12 -2.60 -16.17
N ALA A 244 -6.05 -1.36 -15.65
CA ALA A 244 -6.80 -0.24 -16.21
C ALA A 244 -6.15 0.20 -17.54
N PRO A 245 -6.87 0.21 -18.66
CA PRO A 245 -6.30 0.40 -19.99
C PRO A 245 -5.44 1.67 -20.07
N PRO A 246 -4.23 1.60 -20.65
CA PRO A 246 -3.38 2.76 -20.84
C PRO A 246 -3.98 3.64 -21.95
N THR A 247 -4.84 4.58 -21.57
CA THR A 247 -5.21 5.67 -22.46
C THR A 247 -3.99 6.58 -22.65
N LEU A 248 -3.44 6.58 -23.87
CA LEU A 248 -2.43 7.54 -24.32
C LEU A 248 -2.89 8.96 -23.98
N HIS A 249 -2.21 9.59 -23.01
CA HIS A 249 -2.70 10.79 -22.37
C HIS A 249 -2.43 12.02 -23.28
N PRO A 250 -3.46 12.81 -23.68
CA PRO A 250 -3.33 13.98 -24.56
C PRO A 250 -2.53 15.16 -23.96
N SER A 251 -1.97 15.01 -22.75
CA SER A 251 -1.18 16.04 -22.06
C SER A 251 0.23 16.23 -22.63
N LEU A 252 0.86 15.18 -23.18
CA LEU A 252 2.20 15.31 -23.79
C LEU A 252 2.18 16.22 -25.02
N ALA A 253 1.11 16.19 -25.82
CA ALA A 253 0.91 17.08 -26.96
C ALA A 253 0.59 18.55 -26.59
N ARG A 254 0.26 18.82 -25.32
CA ARG A 254 0.06 20.20 -24.80
C ARG A 254 1.36 20.82 -24.29
N LEU A 255 2.27 20.02 -23.76
CA LEU A 255 3.64 20.48 -23.46
C LEU A 255 4.35 20.99 -24.72
N GLU A 256 4.11 20.36 -25.87
CA GLU A 256 4.59 20.84 -27.17
C GLU A 256 4.01 22.21 -27.52
N ARG A 257 2.69 22.41 -27.40
CA ARG A 257 2.03 23.68 -27.75
C ARG A 257 2.28 24.82 -26.76
N ALA A 258 2.54 24.52 -25.50
CA ALA A 258 2.87 25.53 -24.49
C ALA A 258 4.29 26.11 -24.66
N GLY A 259 5.16 25.45 -25.42
CA GLY A 259 6.51 25.94 -25.74
C GLY A 259 6.54 27.11 -26.72
N ASP A 260 5.53 27.21 -27.58
CA ASP A 260 5.46 28.15 -28.72
C ASP A 260 4.46 29.29 -28.52
N ALA A 261 3.58 29.21 -27.52
CA ALA A 261 2.61 30.27 -27.24
C ALA A 261 3.26 31.39 -26.39
N GLY A 262 3.77 32.42 -27.06
CA GLY A 262 4.11 33.70 -26.43
C GLY A 262 2.91 34.27 -25.65
N HIS A 263 3.20 34.89 -24.50
CA HIS A 263 2.22 35.51 -23.60
C HIS A 263 1.26 36.44 -24.35
N ALA A 264 0.00 36.02 -24.50
CA ALA A 264 -1.09 36.91 -24.85
C ALA A 264 -1.65 37.54 -23.55
N PRO A 265 -1.84 38.86 -23.49
CA PRO A 265 -2.35 39.53 -22.30
C PRO A 265 -3.83 39.16 -22.07
N ALA A 266 -4.17 38.91 -20.81
CA ALA A 266 -5.53 38.61 -20.37
C ALA A 266 -6.45 39.82 -20.60
N ALA A 267 -7.48 39.64 -21.42
CA ALA A 267 -8.55 40.62 -21.61
C ALA A 267 -9.39 40.73 -20.33
N GLY A 268 -9.53 41.96 -19.83
CA GLY A 268 -10.28 42.30 -18.62
C GLY A 268 -11.78 41.99 -18.76
N GLY A 269 -12.29 41.18 -17.84
CA GLY A 269 -13.71 40.96 -17.63
C GLY A 269 -14.28 41.98 -16.64
N THR A 270 -15.31 42.69 -17.08
CA THR A 270 -16.10 43.67 -16.35
C THR A 270 -16.82 43.07 -15.14
N ALA A 271 -16.76 43.79 -14.02
CA ALA A 271 -17.44 43.44 -12.77
C ALA A 271 -18.97 43.60 -12.88
N PRO A 272 -19.77 42.70 -12.30
CA PRO A 272 -21.23 42.86 -12.24
C PRO A 272 -21.67 43.76 -11.08
N ASP A 273 -22.74 44.50 -11.37
CA ASP A 273 -23.41 45.55 -10.59
C ASP A 273 -24.09 45.01 -9.31
N PRO A 274 -23.88 45.61 -8.12
CA PRO A 274 -24.50 45.14 -6.88
C PRO A 274 -25.74 46.00 -6.56
N SER A 275 -26.91 45.60 -7.06
CA SER A 275 -28.18 46.18 -6.61
C SER A 275 -29.33 45.18 -6.76
N ALA A 276 -29.47 44.30 -5.78
CA ALA A 276 -30.72 43.56 -5.55
C ALA A 276 -31.00 43.51 -4.05
N THR A 277 -32.09 44.19 -3.68
CA THR A 277 -32.63 44.40 -2.35
C THR A 277 -32.92 43.10 -1.61
N THR A 278 -32.26 42.92 -0.47
CA THR A 278 -32.40 41.78 0.46
C THR A 278 -33.74 41.83 1.19
N ALA A 279 -34.67 40.94 0.85
CA ALA A 279 -35.76 40.56 1.74
C ALA A 279 -35.20 39.67 2.86
N ALA A 280 -35.52 39.97 4.11
CA ALA A 280 -35.02 39.25 5.27
C ALA A 280 -35.50 37.77 5.25
N PRO A 281 -34.57 36.78 5.27
CA PRO A 281 -34.94 35.39 5.22
C PRO A 281 -35.51 34.94 6.57
N HIS A 282 -36.65 34.23 6.53
CA HIS A 282 -37.15 33.49 7.68
C HIS A 282 -36.07 32.56 8.25
N PRO A 283 -35.97 32.41 9.58
CA PRO A 283 -35.00 31.51 10.19
C PRO A 283 -35.24 30.07 9.68
N PRO A 284 -34.25 29.43 9.02
CA PRO A 284 -34.42 28.08 8.54
C PRO A 284 -34.62 27.15 9.73
N GLY A 285 -35.68 26.34 9.67
CA GLY A 285 -35.89 25.25 10.63
C GLY A 285 -34.65 24.33 10.68
N PRO A 286 -34.44 23.61 11.80
CA PRO A 286 -33.27 22.76 11.97
C PRO A 286 -33.17 21.77 10.81
N ALA A 287 -32.11 21.89 10.02
CA ALA A 287 -31.87 21.00 8.89
C ALA A 287 -31.84 19.54 9.38
N PRO A 288 -32.47 18.60 8.64
CA PRO A 288 -32.43 17.19 9.01
C PRO A 288 -30.96 16.74 9.13
N ARG A 289 -30.61 16.14 10.26
CA ARG A 289 -29.25 15.64 10.51
C ARG A 289 -28.98 14.48 9.56
N LYS A 290 -28.14 14.71 8.54
CA LYS A 290 -27.67 13.64 7.64
C LYS A 290 -26.96 12.56 8.45
N THR A 291 -27.24 11.30 8.15
CA THR A 291 -26.62 10.14 8.80
C THR A 291 -25.27 9.80 8.16
N ALA A 292 -24.37 9.20 8.94
CA ALA A 292 -23.09 8.71 8.42
C ALA A 292 -23.30 7.38 7.67
N LEU A 293 -22.63 7.24 6.51
CA LEU A 293 -22.68 6.02 5.71
C LEU A 293 -21.53 5.07 6.10
N LEU A 294 -21.82 4.04 6.89
CA LEU A 294 -20.82 3.12 7.45
C LEU A 294 -20.13 2.22 6.40
N GLU A 295 -20.79 1.96 5.26
CA GLU A 295 -20.30 1.06 4.21
C GLU A 295 -20.25 1.72 2.82
N ALA A 296 -19.79 2.97 2.78
CA ALA A 296 -19.77 3.78 1.57
C ALA A 296 -19.05 3.10 0.39
N GLY A 297 -17.91 2.44 0.63
CA GLY A 297 -17.15 1.75 -0.41
C GLY A 297 -17.92 0.59 -1.05
N ALA A 298 -18.50 -0.29 -0.22
CA ALA A 298 -19.30 -1.42 -0.71
C ALA A 298 -20.51 -0.95 -1.51
N LYS A 299 -21.19 0.11 -1.04
CA LYS A 299 -22.33 0.70 -1.76
C LYS A 299 -21.93 1.30 -3.10
N VAL A 300 -20.79 1.98 -3.18
CA VAL A 300 -20.26 2.53 -4.44
C VAL A 300 -19.98 1.40 -5.44
N GLU A 301 -19.36 0.29 -5.01
CA GLU A 301 -19.10 -0.85 -5.91
C GLU A 301 -20.39 -1.55 -6.34
N GLU A 302 -21.36 -1.71 -5.43
CA GLU A 302 -22.69 -2.25 -5.77
C GLU A 302 -23.38 -1.41 -6.85
N LEU A 303 -23.37 -0.08 -6.70
CA LEU A 303 -23.95 0.83 -7.69
C LEU A 303 -23.18 0.80 -9.01
N ARG A 304 -21.84 0.74 -8.98
CA ARG A 304 -21.03 0.61 -10.19
C ARG A 304 -21.33 -0.68 -10.94
N ALA A 305 -21.48 -1.79 -10.24
CA ALA A 305 -21.84 -3.08 -10.83
C ALA A 305 -23.26 -3.05 -11.42
N ARG A 306 -24.23 -2.45 -10.70
CA ARG A 306 -25.62 -2.32 -11.16
C ARG A 306 -25.75 -1.46 -12.41
N HIS A 307 -24.97 -0.40 -12.51
CA HIS A 307 -24.99 0.57 -13.62
C HIS A 307 -23.77 0.42 -14.55
N ALA A 308 -23.24 -0.79 -14.68
CA ALA A 308 -22.10 -1.07 -15.55
C ALA A 308 -22.46 -0.70 -17.02
N GLY A 309 -21.72 0.25 -17.60
CA GLY A 309 -21.96 0.75 -18.96
C GLY A 309 -22.89 1.96 -19.07
N ASP A 310 -23.56 2.38 -17.99
CA ASP A 310 -24.39 3.60 -17.96
C ASP A 310 -23.84 4.61 -16.94
N ALA A 311 -22.91 5.44 -17.41
CA ALA A 311 -22.28 6.47 -16.58
C ALA A 311 -23.28 7.53 -16.08
N ALA A 312 -24.36 7.81 -16.83
CA ALA A 312 -25.34 8.81 -16.45
C ALA A 312 -26.24 8.30 -15.32
N ALA A 313 -26.70 7.05 -15.39
CA ALA A 313 -27.44 6.41 -14.32
C ALA A 313 -26.59 6.23 -13.06
N LEU A 314 -25.33 5.82 -13.21
CA LEU A 314 -24.39 5.72 -12.08
C LEU A 314 -24.20 7.08 -11.38
N ALA A 315 -24.01 8.16 -12.15
CA ALA A 315 -23.89 9.51 -11.59
C ALA A 315 -25.16 9.96 -10.86
N ALA A 316 -26.35 9.60 -11.36
CA ALA A 316 -27.61 9.91 -10.68
C ALA A 316 -27.72 9.17 -9.34
N ALA A 317 -27.48 7.85 -9.32
CA ALA A 317 -27.55 7.04 -8.11
C ALA A 317 -26.51 7.46 -7.05
N LEU A 318 -25.29 7.82 -7.47
CA LEU A 318 -24.26 8.34 -6.57
C LEU A 318 -24.59 9.76 -6.09
N GLY A 319 -25.29 10.57 -6.89
CA GLY A 319 -25.80 11.88 -6.49
C GLY A 319 -26.83 11.79 -5.37
N GLU A 320 -27.80 10.89 -5.51
CA GLU A 320 -28.80 10.62 -4.45
C GLU A 320 -28.13 10.17 -3.15
N LEU A 321 -27.06 9.36 -3.26
CA LEU A 321 -26.28 8.91 -2.10
C LEU A 321 -25.54 10.08 -1.41
N ASP A 322 -24.91 11.00 -2.17
CA ASP A 322 -24.24 12.19 -1.61
C ASP A 322 -25.24 13.20 -1.01
N GLU A 323 -26.45 13.28 -1.57
CA GLU A 323 -27.53 14.13 -1.04
C GLU A 323 -28.09 13.57 0.28
N THR A 324 -28.28 12.25 0.37
CA THR A 324 -28.90 11.59 1.53
C THR A 324 -27.98 11.52 2.75
N PHE A 325 -26.69 11.25 2.53
CA PHE A 325 -25.72 10.98 3.61
C PHE A 325 -24.73 12.12 3.83
N LEU A 326 -23.98 12.05 4.93
CA LEU A 326 -22.85 12.96 5.14
C LEU A 326 -21.80 12.79 4.03
N PRO A 327 -21.14 13.88 3.58
CA PRO A 327 -20.11 13.83 2.54
C PRO A 327 -19.03 12.79 2.83
N HIS A 328 -18.97 11.78 1.97
CA HIS A 328 -18.00 10.69 2.12
C HIS A 328 -16.99 10.72 0.96
N PRO A 329 -15.67 10.65 1.22
CA PRO A 329 -14.64 10.80 0.18
C PRO A 329 -14.79 9.79 -0.97
N ALA A 330 -15.08 8.52 -0.65
CA ALA A 330 -15.27 7.48 -1.67
C ALA A 330 -16.49 7.73 -2.58
N VAL A 331 -17.60 8.21 -2.02
CA VAL A 331 -18.84 8.49 -2.78
C VAL A 331 -18.61 9.67 -3.70
N ARG A 332 -18.04 10.77 -3.17
CA ARG A 332 -17.75 11.97 -3.97
C ARG A 332 -16.73 11.70 -5.07
N ALA A 333 -15.67 10.95 -4.79
CA ALA A 333 -14.71 10.57 -5.81
C ALA A 333 -15.37 9.74 -6.93
N ALA A 334 -16.19 8.74 -6.56
CA ALA A 334 -16.91 7.93 -7.54
C ALA A 334 -17.91 8.77 -8.35
N LEU A 335 -18.61 9.72 -7.72
CA LEU A 335 -19.56 10.61 -8.37
C LEU A 335 -18.84 11.54 -9.37
N VAL A 336 -17.70 12.13 -9.00
CA VAL A 336 -16.88 12.93 -9.91
C VAL A 336 -16.48 12.10 -11.13
N MET A 337 -15.97 10.88 -10.93
CA MET A 337 -15.56 10.01 -12.04
C MET A 337 -16.74 9.62 -12.94
N ALA A 338 -17.92 9.34 -12.36
CA ALA A 338 -19.14 9.05 -13.11
C ALA A 338 -19.61 10.27 -13.93
N LEU A 339 -19.56 11.48 -13.34
CA LEU A 339 -19.90 12.73 -14.04
C LEU A 339 -18.94 13.03 -15.19
N VAL A 340 -17.63 12.80 -15.00
CA VAL A 340 -16.63 12.93 -16.09
C VAL A 340 -16.91 11.94 -17.21
N SER A 341 -17.17 10.68 -16.87
CA SER A 341 -17.48 9.62 -17.84
C SER A 341 -18.77 9.90 -18.60
N ALA A 342 -19.74 10.56 -17.97
CA ALA A 342 -20.99 11.01 -18.59
C ALA A 342 -20.84 12.34 -19.37
N GLY A 343 -19.63 12.90 -19.50
CA GLY A 343 -19.38 14.17 -20.18
C GLY A 343 -19.90 15.42 -19.46
N ARG A 344 -20.33 15.30 -18.20
CA ARG A 344 -20.95 16.39 -17.42
C ARG A 344 -19.89 17.21 -16.66
N LEU A 345 -18.90 17.74 -17.38
CA LEU A 345 -17.76 18.46 -16.79
C LEU A 345 -18.18 19.67 -15.94
N GLN A 346 -19.24 20.37 -16.34
CA GLN A 346 -19.77 21.54 -15.60
C GLN A 346 -20.21 21.21 -14.16
N LYS A 347 -20.68 19.98 -13.93
CA LYS A 347 -21.02 19.48 -12.59
C LYS A 347 -19.83 18.81 -11.90
N ALA A 348 -18.97 18.13 -12.67
CA ALA A 348 -17.82 17.42 -12.13
C ALA A 348 -16.78 18.34 -11.50
N VAL A 349 -16.44 19.46 -12.16
CA VAL A 349 -15.39 20.39 -11.68
C VAL A 349 -15.69 21.00 -10.31
N PRO A 350 -16.85 21.64 -10.04
CA PRO A 350 -17.12 22.20 -8.72
C PRO A 350 -17.17 21.11 -7.64
N LEU A 351 -17.73 19.94 -7.95
CA LEU A 351 -17.74 18.81 -7.01
C LEU A 351 -16.32 18.31 -6.72
N ALA A 352 -15.44 18.25 -7.71
CA ALA A 352 -14.04 17.85 -7.53
C ALA A 352 -13.26 18.82 -6.65
N ARG A 353 -13.51 20.14 -6.75
CA ARG A 353 -12.91 21.15 -5.85
C ARG A 353 -13.18 20.86 -4.39
N GLU A 354 -14.38 20.36 -4.08
CA GLU A 354 -14.76 19.97 -2.72
C GLU A 354 -14.24 18.57 -2.35
N ALA A 355 -14.30 17.63 -3.29
CA ALA A 355 -13.97 16.22 -3.06
C ALA A 355 -12.47 15.97 -2.89
N ILE A 356 -11.61 16.68 -3.62
CA ILE A 356 -10.15 16.47 -3.59
C ILE A 356 -9.57 16.76 -2.19
N PRO A 357 -9.82 17.92 -1.55
CA PRO A 357 -9.34 18.17 -0.18
C PRO A 357 -9.91 17.17 0.84
N LEU A 358 -11.15 16.72 0.65
CA LEU A 358 -11.76 15.70 1.52
C LEU A 358 -11.02 14.37 1.39
N CYS A 359 -10.72 13.93 0.17
CA CYS A 359 -9.95 12.72 -0.10
C CYS A 359 -8.55 12.79 0.51
N LEU A 360 -7.85 13.91 0.31
CA LEU A 360 -6.51 14.13 0.89
C LEU A 360 -6.52 14.07 2.43
N ARG A 361 -7.47 14.75 3.09
CA ARG A 361 -7.59 14.71 4.57
C ARG A 361 -7.92 13.31 5.10
N SER A 362 -8.66 12.51 4.33
CA SER A 362 -8.99 11.12 4.70
C SER A 362 -7.87 10.11 4.40
N GLY A 363 -6.75 10.54 3.83
CA GLY A 363 -5.66 9.66 3.41
C GLY A 363 -5.90 8.93 2.08
N ASN A 364 -7.02 9.19 1.40
CA ASN A 364 -7.33 8.60 0.10
C ASN A 364 -6.71 9.42 -1.06
N VAL A 365 -5.37 9.49 -1.08
CA VAL A 365 -4.62 10.28 -2.06
C VAL A 365 -4.78 9.71 -3.48
N GLY A 366 -4.93 8.39 -3.62
CA GLY A 366 -5.16 7.73 -4.91
C GLY A 366 -6.45 8.21 -5.59
N ALA A 367 -7.56 8.31 -4.86
CA ALA A 367 -8.81 8.84 -5.41
C ALA A 367 -8.67 10.32 -5.84
N ALA A 368 -7.96 11.13 -5.06
CA ALA A 368 -7.66 12.52 -5.42
C ALA A 368 -6.84 12.61 -6.73
N ALA A 369 -5.86 11.73 -6.89
CA ALA A 369 -5.04 11.61 -8.09
C ALA A 369 -5.85 11.22 -9.33
N LEU A 370 -6.72 10.21 -9.22
CA LEU A 370 -7.59 9.81 -10.34
C LEU A 370 -8.56 10.93 -10.74
N MET A 371 -9.14 11.67 -9.78
CA MET A 371 -9.98 12.83 -10.09
C MET A 371 -9.20 13.93 -10.83
N CYS A 372 -7.97 14.23 -10.39
CA CYS A 372 -7.14 15.23 -11.05
C CYS A 372 -6.72 14.81 -12.46
N GLU A 373 -6.41 13.54 -12.66
CA GLU A 373 -6.09 12.98 -13.98
C GLU A 373 -7.33 13.05 -14.91
N ALA A 374 -8.49 12.61 -14.43
CA ALA A 374 -9.74 12.64 -15.20
C ALA A 374 -10.15 14.07 -15.60
N LEU A 375 -9.82 15.06 -14.75
CA LEU A 375 -10.10 16.48 -14.95
C LEU A 375 -8.88 17.28 -15.42
N HIS A 376 -7.86 16.61 -16.00
CA HIS A 376 -6.61 17.27 -16.36
C HIS A 376 -6.84 18.47 -17.30
N ALA A 377 -7.84 18.36 -18.19
CA ALA A 377 -8.17 19.35 -19.20
C ALA A 377 -8.65 20.68 -18.59
N THR A 378 -9.27 20.60 -17.42
CA THR A 378 -9.81 21.72 -16.62
C THR A 378 -8.84 22.16 -15.52
N GLY A 379 -7.55 21.87 -15.69
CA GLY A 379 -6.52 21.90 -14.66
C GLY A 379 -6.53 23.07 -13.68
N ASP A 380 -6.43 24.31 -14.18
CA ASP A 380 -6.33 25.50 -13.32
C ASP A 380 -7.64 25.79 -12.59
N SER A 381 -8.76 25.28 -13.12
CA SER A 381 -10.05 25.42 -12.48
C SER A 381 -10.19 24.53 -11.25
N LEU A 382 -9.30 23.59 -10.93
CA LEU A 382 -9.46 22.79 -9.70
C LEU A 382 -9.08 23.54 -8.42
N GLY A 383 -8.40 24.70 -8.51
CA GLY A 383 -8.05 25.51 -7.35
C GLY A 383 -7.13 24.79 -6.34
N LEU A 384 -6.26 23.89 -6.84
CA LEU A 384 -5.39 23.09 -5.99
C LEU A 384 -4.25 23.92 -5.42
N SER A 385 -3.93 23.73 -4.14
CA SER A 385 -2.73 24.32 -3.54
C SER A 385 -1.46 23.65 -4.09
N LYS A 386 -0.33 24.31 -3.92
CA LYS A 386 1.00 23.79 -4.28
C LYS A 386 1.26 22.42 -3.63
N GLU A 387 1.00 22.31 -2.33
CA GLU A 387 1.21 21.10 -1.54
C GLU A 387 0.29 19.97 -2.00
N GLN A 388 -0.96 20.30 -2.33
CA GLN A 388 -1.92 19.34 -2.88
C GLN A 388 -1.44 18.81 -4.24
N MET A 389 -1.01 19.68 -5.15
CA MET A 389 -0.47 19.27 -6.45
C MET A 389 0.74 18.35 -6.32
N ILE A 390 1.66 18.64 -5.40
CA ILE A 390 2.81 17.77 -5.13
C ILE A 390 2.35 16.41 -4.59
N SER A 391 1.47 16.38 -3.57
CA SER A 391 0.99 15.13 -2.98
C SER A 391 0.25 14.25 -4.00
N ILE A 392 -0.50 14.88 -4.89
CA ILE A 392 -1.25 14.20 -5.96
C ILE A 392 -0.27 13.72 -7.05
N GLY A 393 0.74 14.51 -7.39
CA GLY A 393 1.82 14.12 -8.30
C GLY A 393 2.62 12.92 -7.79
N ASP A 394 2.95 12.89 -6.49
CA ASP A 394 3.63 11.78 -5.84
C ASP A 394 2.79 10.48 -5.95
N ALA A 395 1.48 10.57 -5.73
CA ALA A 395 0.57 9.44 -5.88
C ALA A 395 0.42 8.98 -7.34
N LEU A 396 0.29 9.90 -8.30
CA LEU A 396 0.25 9.56 -9.74
C LEU A 396 1.53 8.85 -10.19
N LYS A 397 2.70 9.31 -9.71
CA LYS A 397 3.97 8.64 -9.94
C LYS A 397 3.97 7.22 -9.38
N GLY A 398 3.49 7.03 -8.15
CA GLY A 398 3.35 5.70 -7.52
C GLY A 398 2.44 4.75 -8.31
N MET A 399 1.39 5.29 -8.95
CA MET A 399 0.47 4.56 -9.82
C MET A 399 1.00 4.35 -11.26
N LYS A 400 2.29 4.64 -11.52
CA LYS A 400 2.92 4.61 -12.85
C LYS A 400 2.25 5.52 -13.89
N ARG A 401 1.51 6.55 -13.46
CA ARG A 401 0.88 7.56 -14.32
C ARG A 401 1.84 8.74 -14.55
N GLY A 402 3.04 8.45 -15.07
CA GLY A 402 4.16 9.39 -15.15
C GLY A 402 3.83 10.71 -15.89
N ALA A 403 3.09 10.64 -17.00
CA ALA A 403 2.74 11.83 -17.79
C ALA A 403 1.84 12.82 -17.02
N ALA A 404 0.84 12.30 -16.29
CA ALA A 404 -0.05 13.13 -15.48
C ALA A 404 0.69 13.70 -14.25
N ALA A 405 1.58 12.93 -13.63
CA ALA A 405 2.43 13.39 -12.54
C ALA A 405 3.36 14.53 -12.96
N VAL A 406 4.01 14.41 -14.13
CA VAL A 406 4.87 15.48 -14.67
C VAL A 406 4.10 16.77 -14.94
N ASP A 407 2.85 16.69 -15.43
CA ASP A 407 2.01 17.88 -15.65
C ASP A 407 1.71 18.61 -14.33
N LEU A 408 1.43 17.87 -13.25
CA LEU A 408 1.24 18.47 -11.92
C LEU A 408 2.52 19.10 -11.36
N TYR A 409 3.67 18.42 -11.47
CA TYR A 409 4.94 19.01 -11.05
C TYR A 409 5.30 20.25 -11.89
N ALA A 410 5.06 20.22 -13.20
CA ALA A 410 5.27 21.36 -14.07
C ALA A 410 4.40 22.57 -13.67
N ARG A 411 3.14 22.34 -13.28
CA ARG A 411 2.27 23.40 -12.73
C ARG A 411 2.82 24.01 -11.45
N VAL A 412 3.31 23.17 -10.53
CA VAL A 412 3.96 23.63 -9.30
C VAL A 412 5.19 24.48 -9.63
N LEU A 413 6.02 24.03 -10.57
CA LEU A 413 7.24 24.73 -10.99
C LEU A 413 6.96 26.04 -11.75
N ARG A 414 5.79 26.17 -12.40
CA ARG A 414 5.34 27.46 -12.96
C ARG A 414 4.99 28.47 -11.86
N LEU A 415 4.45 28.01 -10.74
CA LEU A 415 4.13 28.88 -9.59
C LEU A 415 5.39 29.22 -8.79
N ASP A 416 6.28 28.24 -8.61
CA ASP A 416 7.54 28.39 -7.89
C ASP A 416 8.64 27.57 -8.58
N PRO A 417 9.44 28.22 -9.46
CA PRO A 417 10.53 27.57 -10.19
C PRO A 417 11.65 27.02 -9.29
N THR A 418 11.67 27.41 -8.01
CA THR A 418 12.68 26.97 -7.04
C THR A 418 12.22 25.78 -6.20
N ASP A 419 11.00 25.27 -6.41
CA ASP A 419 10.48 24.14 -5.64
C ASP A 419 11.27 22.85 -5.90
N VAL A 420 12.14 22.53 -4.94
CA VAL A 420 13.03 21.37 -5.02
C VAL A 420 12.25 20.06 -5.03
N LYS A 421 11.08 19.98 -4.38
CA LYS A 421 10.32 18.74 -4.26
C LYS A 421 9.66 18.37 -5.60
N ALA A 422 9.01 19.32 -6.25
CA ALA A 422 8.42 19.16 -7.58
C ALA A 422 9.49 18.88 -8.64
N MET A 423 10.64 19.58 -8.57
CA MET A 423 11.77 19.35 -9.46
C MET A 423 12.30 17.90 -9.34
N LYS A 424 12.53 17.42 -8.12
CA LYS A 424 12.94 16.02 -7.87
C LYS A 424 11.89 15.02 -8.35
N GLY A 425 10.61 15.32 -8.18
CA GLY A 425 9.50 14.52 -8.68
C GLY A 425 9.55 14.33 -10.20
N ALA A 426 9.69 15.44 -10.93
CA ALA A 426 9.78 15.43 -12.40
C ALA A 426 11.06 14.75 -12.90
N ILE A 427 12.22 15.02 -12.28
CA ILE A 427 13.50 14.37 -12.60
C ILE A 427 13.40 12.86 -12.46
N ALA A 428 12.82 12.36 -11.36
CA ALA A 428 12.75 10.93 -11.12
C ALA A 428 11.88 10.21 -12.18
N ILE A 429 10.81 10.85 -12.66
CA ILE A 429 10.00 10.30 -13.76
C ILE A 429 10.79 10.32 -15.07
N ALA A 430 11.51 11.40 -15.37
CA ALA A 430 12.35 11.48 -16.55
C ALA A 430 13.45 10.41 -16.55
N GLN A 431 14.06 10.13 -15.40
CA GLN A 431 15.06 9.07 -15.26
C GLN A 431 14.46 7.68 -15.53
N GLU A 432 13.26 7.40 -15.00
CA GLU A 432 12.56 6.14 -15.26
C GLU A 432 12.24 5.97 -16.76
N LEU A 433 11.78 7.03 -17.42
CA LEU A 433 11.51 7.04 -18.87
C LEU A 433 12.81 6.93 -19.70
N ALA A 434 13.92 7.50 -19.24
CA ALA A 434 15.22 7.37 -19.90
C ALA A 434 15.78 5.95 -19.81
N GLN A 435 15.33 5.14 -18.85
CA GLN A 435 15.75 3.73 -18.75
C GLN A 435 15.16 2.86 -19.85
N GLN A 436 14.01 3.23 -20.42
CA GLN A 436 13.36 2.49 -21.50
C GLN A 436 13.73 3.12 -22.85
N LYS A 437 14.13 2.29 -23.82
CA LYS A 437 14.60 2.77 -25.14
C LYS A 437 13.53 3.61 -25.85
N ASP A 438 12.28 3.12 -25.84
CA ASP A 438 11.17 3.74 -26.58
C ASP A 438 10.71 5.08 -25.98
N THR A 439 11.05 5.38 -24.72
CA THR A 439 10.63 6.62 -24.03
C THR A 439 11.77 7.58 -23.72
N ALA A 440 13.00 7.28 -24.16
CA ALA A 440 14.15 8.15 -23.95
C ALA A 440 13.96 9.55 -24.55
N ALA A 441 13.33 9.66 -25.72
CA ALA A 441 12.99 10.94 -26.33
C ALA A 441 12.00 11.77 -25.47
N VAL A 442 11.06 11.12 -24.78
CA VAL A 442 10.13 11.78 -23.86
C VAL A 442 10.87 12.31 -22.63
N ALA A 443 11.83 11.54 -22.10
CA ALA A 443 12.67 11.98 -20.99
C ALA A 443 13.49 13.23 -21.35
N VAL A 444 14.11 13.27 -22.53
CA VAL A 444 14.84 14.45 -23.02
C VAL A 444 13.94 15.68 -23.05
N ARG A 445 12.71 15.55 -23.56
CA ARG A 445 11.72 16.66 -23.59
C ARG A 445 11.35 17.16 -22.20
N ILE A 446 11.21 16.25 -21.23
CA ILE A 446 10.95 16.64 -19.84
C ILE A 446 12.14 17.44 -19.31
N TYR A 447 13.37 16.97 -19.51
CA TYR A 447 14.56 17.70 -19.08
C TYR A 447 14.69 19.07 -19.76
N ASP A 448 14.41 19.17 -21.07
CA ASP A 448 14.38 20.43 -21.80
C ASP A 448 13.39 21.43 -21.16
N ALA A 449 12.18 20.96 -20.85
CA ALA A 449 11.17 21.78 -20.18
C ALA A 449 11.64 22.24 -18.79
N LEU A 450 12.32 21.39 -18.02
CA LEU A 450 12.87 21.76 -16.71
C LEU A 450 14.00 22.80 -16.84
N VAL A 451 14.91 22.64 -17.81
CA VAL A 451 15.99 23.62 -18.06
C VAL A 451 15.41 24.97 -18.49
N LYS A 452 14.42 24.96 -19.38
CA LYS A 452 13.78 26.19 -19.89
C LYS A 452 12.98 26.92 -18.80
N ASN A 453 12.18 26.19 -18.03
CA ASN A 453 11.22 26.79 -17.09
C ASN A 453 11.79 27.04 -15.68
N CYS A 454 12.91 26.42 -15.32
CA CYS A 454 13.47 26.50 -13.97
C CYS A 454 14.97 26.90 -13.94
N PRO A 455 15.36 28.05 -14.55
CA PRO A 455 16.77 28.45 -14.65
C PRO A 455 17.41 28.77 -13.29
N ALA A 456 16.61 29.10 -12.27
CA ALA A 456 17.08 29.41 -10.92
C ALA A 456 17.13 28.19 -9.98
N SER A 457 16.83 26.98 -10.48
CA SER A 457 16.78 25.80 -9.63
C SER A 457 18.19 25.36 -9.18
N PRO A 458 18.40 25.00 -7.91
CA PRO A 458 19.68 24.45 -7.43
C PRO A 458 20.01 23.08 -8.03
N LEU A 459 19.08 22.45 -8.75
CA LEU A 459 19.27 21.16 -9.40
C LEU A 459 19.58 21.27 -10.91
N LEU A 460 19.73 22.49 -11.45
CA LEU A 460 19.84 22.71 -12.89
C LEU A 460 21.02 21.98 -13.54
N ASP A 461 22.19 21.98 -12.91
CA ASP A 461 23.38 21.31 -13.45
C ASP A 461 23.19 19.79 -13.51
N PHE A 462 22.52 19.22 -12.50
CA PHE A 462 22.15 17.81 -12.50
C PHE A 462 21.17 17.48 -13.63
N VAL A 463 20.15 18.34 -13.85
CA VAL A 463 19.17 18.19 -14.94
C VAL A 463 19.86 18.21 -16.31
N LYS A 464 20.82 19.12 -16.53
CA LYS A 464 21.59 19.18 -17.79
C LYS A 464 22.42 17.93 -18.03
N ALA A 465 23.10 17.42 -17.00
CA ALA A 465 23.89 16.20 -17.11
C ALA A 465 23.03 14.96 -17.43
N GLU A 466 21.87 14.81 -16.78
CA GLU A 466 20.95 13.70 -17.05
C GLU A 466 20.29 13.81 -18.42
N ARG A 467 20.01 15.02 -18.89
CA ARG A 467 19.53 15.28 -20.25
C ARG A 467 20.50 14.74 -21.30
N GLU A 468 21.80 15.02 -21.17
CA GLU A 468 22.82 14.52 -22.10
C GLU A 468 22.92 13.00 -22.11
N LYS A 469 22.79 12.36 -20.94
CA LYS A 469 22.74 10.90 -20.86
C LYS A 469 21.50 10.35 -21.58
N ALA A 470 20.34 10.97 -21.37
CA ALA A 470 19.10 10.56 -22.02
C ALA A 470 19.15 10.78 -23.55
N SER A 471 19.80 11.85 -24.04
CA SER A 471 19.93 12.13 -25.47
C SER A 471 20.80 11.10 -26.18
N ARG A 472 21.98 10.78 -25.63
CA ARG A 472 22.86 9.72 -26.18
C ARG A 472 22.14 8.37 -26.27
N LYS A 473 21.26 8.09 -25.32
CA LYS A 473 20.47 6.86 -25.29
C LYS A 473 19.28 6.89 -26.26
N ALA A 474 18.70 8.06 -26.54
CA ALA A 474 17.66 8.21 -27.55
C ALA A 474 18.21 8.06 -28.98
N GLU A 475 19.48 8.40 -29.20
CA GLU A 475 20.19 8.26 -30.49
C GLU A 475 20.68 6.83 -30.77
N ALA A 476 20.82 5.99 -29.74
CA ALA A 476 21.29 4.60 -29.83
C ALA A 476 20.14 3.59 -29.93
#